data_AF-A0A182T5G7-F1
#
_entry.id   AF-A0A182T5G7-F1
#
_cell.length_a   1.000
_cell.length_b   1.000
_cell.length_c   1.000
_cell.angle_alpha   90.00
_cell.angle_beta   90.00
_cell.angle_gamma   90.00
#
_symmetry.space_group_name_H-M   'P 1'
#
loop_
_entity.id
_entity.type
_entity.pdbx_description
1 polymer ?
#
loop_
_entity_poly.entity_id
_entity_poly.type
_entity_poly.pdbx_seq_one_letter_code
_entity_poly.pdbx_strand_id
1 'polypeptide(L)'
;MEGNLQCAIQVCTPYFRPSATQEILDELMPKLQPLDNGSGCEVVTILNIFLNYEQGYELWFDKFMSIWNGYHNPPWAGDFMTMYAVVGQKNIGHIDWEPYIPAMFARITRSINFPVNYRNTKGGRTNGIPPDAVATWIVSALGPRSSAQKYLNTFMSTIESYLHPANTGKWVKMLGDLLYLLPRFFIDRLVVERYRKGHHIRPIPNEHKLSEECITAFVECMKPVAFQAMYSRLNTQ
;
A
#
# COMPACT_ATOMS: atom_id res chain seq x y z
N MET A 1 2.35 14.11 -19.80
CA MET A 1 3.74 13.90 -20.27
C MET A 1 4.60 13.37 -19.14
N GLU A 2 4.60 14.02 -17.97
CA GLU A 2 5.35 13.60 -16.76
C GLU A 2 5.00 12.18 -16.27
N GLY A 3 3.71 11.85 -16.14
CA GLY A 3 3.29 10.48 -15.76
C GLY A 3 3.70 9.38 -16.75
N ASN A 4 3.85 9.70 -18.05
CA ASN A 4 4.32 8.74 -19.04
C ASN A 4 5.82 8.47 -18.89
N LEU A 5 6.60 9.48 -18.49
CA LEU A 5 8.03 9.35 -18.24
C LEU A 5 8.29 8.50 -17.00
N GLN A 6 7.55 8.74 -15.91
CA GLN A 6 7.64 7.90 -14.70
C GLN A 6 7.36 6.43 -15.02
N CYS A 7 6.27 6.15 -15.75
CA CYS A 7 5.94 4.78 -16.17
C CYS A 7 7.06 4.16 -17.02
N ALA A 8 7.60 4.92 -17.99
CA ALA A 8 8.71 4.45 -18.82
C ALA A 8 9.95 4.11 -18.00
N ILE A 9 10.32 4.93 -17.01
CA ILE A 9 11.46 4.66 -16.13
C ILE A 9 11.20 3.41 -15.30
N GLN A 10 10.02 3.29 -14.66
CA GLN A 10 9.66 2.15 -13.81
C GLN A 10 9.65 0.81 -14.57
N VAL A 11 9.27 0.80 -15.85
CA VAL A 11 9.35 -0.40 -16.71
C VAL A 11 10.80 -0.75 -17.06
N CYS A 12 11.69 0.23 -17.08
CA CYS A 12 13.11 0.06 -17.38
C CYS A 12 13.96 -0.32 -16.16
N THR A 13 13.54 -0.01 -14.93
CA THR A 13 14.36 -0.25 -13.72
C THR A 13 14.82 -1.70 -13.53
N PRO A 14 14.05 -2.76 -13.91
CA PRO A 14 14.54 -4.14 -13.83
C PRO A 14 15.76 -4.43 -14.71
N TYR A 15 16.00 -3.61 -15.74
CA TYR A 15 17.12 -3.75 -16.67
C TYR A 15 18.33 -2.88 -16.30
N PHE A 16 18.25 -2.10 -15.22
CA PHE A 16 19.40 -1.38 -14.70
C PHE A 16 20.47 -2.36 -14.22
N ARG A 17 21.73 -1.92 -14.27
CA ARG A 17 22.84 -2.73 -13.76
C ARG A 17 22.63 -3.01 -12.27
N PRO A 18 23.09 -4.16 -11.73
CA PRO A 18 22.94 -4.47 -10.29
C PRO A 18 23.52 -3.40 -9.35
N SER A 19 24.58 -2.69 -9.77
CA SER A 19 25.18 -1.59 -9.00
C SER A 19 24.33 -0.32 -8.96
N ALA A 20 23.35 -0.17 -9.86
CA ALA A 20 22.60 1.07 -10.02
C ALA A 20 21.82 1.45 -8.77
N THR A 21 21.23 0.49 -8.04
CA THR A 21 20.53 0.79 -6.78
C THR A 21 21.46 1.45 -5.78
N GLN A 22 22.69 0.95 -5.62
CA GLN A 22 23.67 1.56 -4.72
C GLN A 22 24.11 2.95 -5.22
N GLU A 23 24.43 3.08 -6.50
CA GLU A 23 24.82 4.36 -7.12
C GLU A 23 23.74 5.45 -6.93
N ILE A 24 22.46 5.09 -7.13
CA ILE A 24 21.30 5.98 -6.92
C ILE A 24 21.19 6.39 -5.45
N LEU A 25 21.33 5.43 -4.52
CA LEU A 25 21.26 5.72 -3.09
C LEU A 25 22.41 6.62 -2.64
N ASP A 26 23.64 6.36 -3.08
CA ASP A 26 24.81 7.16 -2.74
C ASP A 26 24.66 8.62 -3.20
N GLU A 27 24.04 8.83 -4.36
CA GLU A 27 23.80 10.17 -4.92
C GLU A 27 22.63 10.91 -4.23
N LEU A 28 21.54 10.22 -3.93
CA LEU A 28 20.29 10.84 -3.49
C LEU A 28 20.10 10.86 -1.98
N MET A 29 20.56 9.83 -1.27
CA MET A 29 20.36 9.74 0.19
C MET A 29 20.99 10.90 0.97
N PRO A 30 22.19 11.42 0.62
CA PRO A 30 22.75 12.60 1.29
C PRO A 30 21.94 13.88 1.09
N LYS A 31 21.12 13.94 0.02
CA LYS A 31 20.28 15.09 -0.33
C LYS A 31 18.91 15.06 0.33
N LEU A 32 18.60 14.00 1.07
CA LEU A 32 17.36 13.88 1.84
C LEU A 32 17.36 14.97 2.92
N GLN A 33 16.82 16.14 2.57
CA GLN A 33 16.65 17.30 3.45
C GLN A 33 15.79 16.94 4.67
N PRO A 34 15.78 17.76 5.74
CA PRO A 34 14.90 17.52 6.89
C PRO A 34 13.45 17.34 6.43
N LEU A 35 12.91 16.14 6.72
CA LEU A 35 11.60 15.71 6.23
C LEU A 35 10.43 16.28 7.07
N ASP A 36 10.72 17.13 8.05
CA ASP A 36 9.78 17.81 8.98
C ASP A 36 9.37 19.22 8.53
N ASN A 37 9.83 19.70 7.37
CA ASN A 37 9.53 21.04 6.86
C ASN A 37 8.06 21.27 6.42
N GLY A 38 7.21 20.24 6.48
CA GLY A 38 5.79 20.33 6.14
C GLY A 38 5.49 20.44 4.63
N SER A 39 6.50 20.25 3.77
CA SER A 39 6.37 20.15 2.31
C SER A 39 6.73 18.76 1.80
N GLY A 40 6.35 18.45 0.55
CA GLY A 40 6.81 17.24 -0.13
C GLY A 40 8.35 17.16 -0.19
N CYS A 41 8.88 16.00 -0.56
CA CYS A 41 10.31 15.79 -0.70
C CYS A 41 10.61 15.29 -2.11
N GLU A 42 11.18 16.15 -2.95
CA GLU A 42 11.53 15.82 -4.34
C GLU A 42 12.49 14.63 -4.42
N VAL A 43 13.44 14.53 -3.47
CA VAL A 43 14.37 13.38 -3.40
C VAL A 43 13.63 12.07 -3.17
N VAL A 44 12.59 12.07 -2.31
CA VAL A 44 11.74 10.89 -2.10
C VAL A 44 10.99 10.53 -3.38
N THR A 45 10.45 11.53 -4.09
CA THR A 45 9.77 11.30 -5.37
C THR A 45 10.73 10.73 -6.43
N ILE A 46 11.95 11.23 -6.54
CA ILE A 46 12.97 10.68 -7.47
C ILE A 46 13.33 9.24 -7.07
N LEU A 47 13.56 8.97 -5.79
CA LEU A 47 13.81 7.61 -5.30
C LEU A 47 12.65 6.66 -5.63
N ASN A 48 11.40 7.11 -5.51
CA ASN A 48 10.20 6.35 -5.86
C ASN A 48 10.12 6.02 -7.37
N ILE A 49 10.77 6.79 -8.22
CA ILE A 49 10.77 6.58 -9.68
C ILE A 49 11.92 5.66 -10.11
N PHE A 50 13.10 5.83 -9.53
CA PHE A 50 14.34 5.23 -10.05
C PHE A 50 14.80 3.96 -9.34
N LEU A 51 14.34 3.70 -8.10
CA LEU A 51 14.77 2.49 -7.39
C LEU A 51 14.18 1.24 -8.05
N ASN A 52 15.02 0.19 -8.09
CA ASN A 52 14.56 -1.14 -8.48
C ASN A 52 13.85 -1.80 -7.28
N TYR A 53 12.62 -2.26 -7.51
CA TYR A 53 11.80 -2.92 -6.48
C TYR A 53 11.84 -4.43 -6.56
N GLU A 54 12.34 -5.01 -7.64
CA GLU A 54 12.49 -6.47 -7.78
C GLU A 54 13.77 -6.97 -7.10
N GLN A 55 14.81 -6.13 -7.05
CA GLN A 55 16.13 -6.46 -6.50
C GLN A 55 16.78 -5.25 -5.81
N GLY A 56 17.57 -5.50 -4.76
CA GLY A 56 18.36 -4.49 -4.07
C GLY A 56 17.57 -3.63 -3.08
N TYR A 57 16.32 -4.00 -2.80
CA TYR A 57 15.51 -3.29 -1.81
C TYR A 57 16.09 -3.37 -0.39
N GLU A 58 16.85 -4.42 -0.12
CA GLU A 58 17.57 -4.64 1.14
C GLU A 58 18.52 -3.49 1.49
N LEU A 59 18.99 -2.73 0.49
CA LEU A 59 19.87 -1.57 0.69
C LEU A 59 19.17 -0.35 1.29
N TRP A 60 17.83 -0.25 1.14
CA TRP A 60 17.08 0.95 1.54
C TRP A 60 15.85 0.67 2.41
N PHE A 61 15.32 -0.56 2.41
CA PHE A 61 14.05 -0.91 3.03
C PHE A 61 14.00 -0.55 4.52
N ASP A 62 14.96 -1.02 5.31
CA ASP A 62 14.98 -0.79 6.76
C ASP A 62 15.13 0.69 7.11
N LYS A 63 15.97 1.41 6.38
CA LYS A 63 16.16 2.85 6.58
C LYS A 63 14.88 3.61 6.27
N PHE A 64 14.19 3.26 5.17
CA PHE A 64 12.91 3.89 4.85
C PHE A 64 11.81 3.49 5.83
N MET A 65 11.77 2.26 6.35
CA MET A 65 10.85 1.90 7.43
C MET A 65 11.09 2.71 8.70
N SER A 66 12.36 2.93 9.05
CA SER A 66 12.73 3.78 10.19
C SER A 66 12.23 5.21 10.00
N ILE A 67 12.48 5.80 8.82
CA ILE A 67 11.98 7.13 8.45
C ILE A 67 10.46 7.15 8.47
N TRP A 68 9.80 6.18 7.85
CA TRP A 68 8.36 6.04 7.84
C TRP A 68 7.85 6.14 9.26
N ASN A 69 8.32 5.28 10.17
CA ASN A 69 7.90 5.23 11.57
C ASN A 69 8.21 6.50 12.36
N GLY A 70 9.30 7.20 12.06
CA GLY A 70 9.73 8.41 12.76
C GLY A 70 8.84 9.63 12.51
N TYR A 71 8.17 9.72 11.36
CA TYR A 71 7.37 10.91 11.00
C TYR A 71 5.87 10.68 11.14
N HIS A 72 5.18 11.63 11.77
CA HIS A 72 3.72 11.61 11.89
C HIS A 72 3.08 12.38 10.75
N ASN A 73 2.31 11.67 9.91
CA ASN A 73 1.52 12.27 8.84
C ASN A 73 2.32 13.18 7.86
N PRO A 74 3.45 12.71 7.30
CA PRO A 74 4.21 13.54 6.38
C PRO A 74 3.52 13.69 5.00
N PRO A 75 3.74 14.82 4.30
CA PRO A 75 3.18 15.06 2.97
C PRO A 75 3.73 14.12 1.88
N TRP A 76 4.93 13.58 2.06
CA TRP A 76 5.56 12.57 1.19
C TRP A 76 5.12 11.13 1.50
N ALA A 77 4.14 10.93 2.40
CA ALA A 77 3.67 9.59 2.77
C ALA A 77 3.13 8.77 1.58
N GLY A 78 2.57 9.44 0.57
CA GLY A 78 2.05 8.78 -0.63
C GLY A 78 3.14 8.08 -1.45
N ASP A 79 4.32 8.70 -1.57
CA ASP A 79 5.47 8.10 -2.24
C ASP A 79 5.91 6.84 -1.50
N PHE A 80 6.15 6.92 -0.19
CA PHE A 80 6.56 5.77 0.61
C PHE A 80 5.54 4.63 0.56
N MET A 81 4.25 4.93 0.65
CA MET A 81 3.22 3.89 0.51
C MET A 81 3.32 3.21 -0.86
N THR A 82 3.54 3.97 -1.93
CA THR A 82 3.71 3.43 -3.29
C THR A 82 4.94 2.53 -3.36
N MET A 83 6.07 2.96 -2.81
CA MET A 83 7.30 2.15 -2.75
C MET A 83 7.07 0.81 -2.02
N TYR A 84 6.38 0.84 -0.89
CA TYR A 84 6.08 -0.36 -0.09
C TYR A 84 5.09 -1.30 -0.76
N ALA A 85 4.11 -0.73 -1.47
CA ALA A 85 3.17 -1.48 -2.29
C ALA A 85 3.88 -2.24 -3.41
N VAL A 86 4.70 -1.53 -4.19
CA VAL A 86 5.40 -2.12 -5.33
C VAL A 86 6.44 -3.15 -4.88
N VAL A 87 7.26 -2.83 -3.87
CA VAL A 87 8.26 -3.79 -3.35
C VAL A 87 7.59 -5.02 -2.74
N GLY A 88 6.47 -4.86 -2.03
CA GLY A 88 5.70 -5.98 -1.49
C GLY A 88 5.14 -6.86 -2.59
N GLN A 89 4.51 -6.28 -3.61
CA GLN A 89 3.93 -7.01 -4.73
C GLN A 89 4.99 -7.79 -5.55
N LYS A 90 6.19 -7.21 -5.73
CA LYS A 90 7.28 -7.85 -6.48
C LYS A 90 8.01 -8.95 -5.70
N ASN A 91 7.88 -8.95 -4.37
CA ASN A 91 8.63 -9.84 -3.46
C ASN A 91 7.72 -10.58 -2.47
N ILE A 92 6.54 -11.02 -2.92
CA ILE A 92 5.58 -11.77 -2.09
C ILE A 92 6.25 -13.02 -1.50
N GLY A 93 6.20 -13.13 -0.16
CA GLY A 93 6.82 -14.22 0.60
C GLY A 93 8.33 -14.11 0.81
N HIS A 94 8.96 -13.02 0.35
CA HIS A 94 10.40 -12.75 0.55
C HIS A 94 10.68 -11.58 1.49
N ILE A 95 9.66 -10.79 1.84
CA ILE A 95 9.74 -9.73 2.84
C ILE A 95 8.89 -10.15 4.04
N ASP A 96 9.49 -10.17 5.22
CA ASP A 96 8.76 -10.33 6.47
C ASP A 96 8.07 -9.01 6.85
N TRP A 97 6.79 -8.92 6.56
CA TRP A 97 5.97 -7.76 6.91
C TRP A 97 5.48 -7.78 8.36
N GLU A 98 5.57 -8.91 9.08
CA GLU A 98 4.95 -9.06 10.42
C GLU A 98 5.30 -7.93 11.40
N PRO A 99 6.56 -7.49 11.52
CA PRO A 99 6.91 -6.39 12.44
C PRO A 99 6.25 -5.05 12.08
N TYR A 100 5.88 -4.87 10.80
CA TYR A 100 5.43 -3.58 10.25
C TYR A 100 3.91 -3.52 10.03
N ILE A 101 3.22 -4.67 9.94
CA ILE A 101 1.76 -4.75 9.72
C ILE A 101 0.98 -3.81 10.67
N PRO A 102 1.20 -3.80 11.99
CA PRO A 102 0.42 -2.95 12.89
C PRO A 102 0.59 -1.46 12.57
N ALA A 103 1.82 -1.02 12.30
CA ALA A 103 2.15 0.37 12.01
C ALA A 103 1.58 0.82 10.65
N MET A 104 1.61 -0.06 9.64
CA MET A 104 1.04 0.18 8.32
C MET A 104 -0.48 0.35 8.37
N PHE A 105 -1.20 -0.59 8.99
CA PHE A 105 -2.65 -0.47 9.16
C PHE A 105 -3.04 0.77 9.98
N ALA A 106 -2.30 1.09 11.06
CA ALA A 106 -2.55 2.30 11.84
C ALA A 106 -2.36 3.59 11.03
N ARG A 107 -1.46 3.61 10.03
CA ARG A 107 -1.27 4.76 9.13
C ARG A 107 -2.34 4.86 8.06
N ILE A 108 -2.70 3.73 7.45
CA ILE A 108 -3.78 3.65 6.46
C ILE A 108 -5.10 4.13 7.08
N THR A 109 -5.43 3.66 8.28
CA THR A 109 -6.65 4.10 8.99
C THR A 109 -6.63 5.60 9.25
N ARG A 110 -5.48 6.16 9.64
CA ARG A 110 -5.34 7.61 9.85
C ARG A 110 -5.46 8.42 8.56
N SER A 111 -4.97 7.91 7.41
CA SER A 111 -5.04 8.64 6.14
C SER A 111 -6.46 8.73 5.58
N ILE A 112 -7.33 7.77 5.91
CA ILE A 112 -8.76 7.82 5.52
C ILE A 112 -9.48 9.00 6.21
N ASN A 113 -8.91 9.55 7.28
CA ASN A 113 -9.42 10.73 7.99
C ASN A 113 -10.88 10.58 8.40
N PHE A 114 -11.20 9.46 9.07
CA PHE A 114 -12.50 9.24 9.68
C PHE A 114 -12.86 10.40 10.62
N PRO A 115 -14.15 10.75 10.74
CA PRO A 115 -14.62 11.78 11.66
C PRO A 115 -14.55 11.23 13.09
N VAL A 116 -13.35 11.13 13.65
CA VAL A 116 -13.14 10.71 15.04
C VAL A 116 -12.79 11.96 15.82
N ASN A 117 -13.80 12.77 16.19
CA ASN A 117 -13.64 13.79 17.24
C ASN A 117 -14.97 14.24 17.84
N TYR A 118 -15.14 13.93 19.13
CA TYR A 118 -15.79 14.81 20.11
C TYR A 118 -14.90 16.05 20.25
N ARG A 119 -15.46 17.26 20.07
CA ARG A 119 -14.79 18.59 20.04
C ARG A 119 -13.94 18.92 18.78
N ASN A 120 -14.42 19.96 18.10
CA ASN A 120 -13.87 20.75 16.99
C ASN A 120 -12.36 21.07 17.09
N THR A 121 -11.49 20.10 16.81
CA THR A 121 -10.12 20.39 16.38
C THR A 121 -10.09 20.14 14.88
N LYS A 122 -9.99 21.21 14.08
CA LYS A 122 -9.92 21.13 12.62
C LYS A 122 -8.74 20.24 12.23
N GLY A 123 -9.01 18.98 11.90
CA GLY A 123 -8.01 18.01 11.47
C GLY A 123 -7.28 18.54 10.25
N GLY A 124 -5.96 18.65 10.36
CA GLY A 124 -5.05 19.12 9.33
C GLY A 124 -5.08 18.27 8.07
N ARG A 125 -4.37 18.76 7.05
CA ARG A 125 -4.24 18.25 5.66
C ARG A 125 -4.41 16.72 5.56
N THR A 126 -5.32 16.28 4.69
CA THR A 126 -5.44 14.87 4.30
C THR A 126 -4.15 14.45 3.59
N ASN A 127 -3.44 13.46 4.13
CA ASN A 127 -2.29 12.89 3.45
C ASN A 127 -2.76 11.99 2.31
N GLY A 128 -2.33 12.35 1.09
CA GLY A 128 -2.68 11.70 -0.17
C GLY A 128 -2.01 10.35 -0.35
N ILE A 129 -2.26 9.42 0.58
CA ILE A 129 -1.90 8.01 0.36
C ILE A 129 -2.83 7.46 -0.74
N PRO A 130 -2.29 6.97 -1.87
CA PRO A 130 -3.11 6.45 -2.96
C PRO A 130 -3.83 5.15 -2.56
N PRO A 131 -5.15 5.01 -2.85
CA PRO A 131 -5.92 3.81 -2.46
C PRO A 131 -5.43 2.55 -3.18
N ASP A 132 -4.89 2.66 -4.39
CA ASP A 132 -4.25 1.59 -5.15
C ASP A 132 -2.96 1.10 -4.50
N ALA A 133 -2.11 2.01 -4.00
CA ALA A 133 -0.94 1.63 -3.22
C ALA A 133 -1.34 0.90 -1.93
N VAL A 134 -2.36 1.38 -1.21
CA VAL A 134 -2.91 0.72 -0.01
C VAL A 134 -3.39 -0.70 -0.32
N ALA A 135 -4.27 -0.85 -1.32
CA ALA A 135 -4.81 -2.15 -1.68
C ALA A 135 -3.72 -3.12 -2.14
N THR A 136 -2.77 -2.65 -2.94
CA THR A 136 -1.63 -3.45 -3.42
C THR A 136 -0.77 -3.95 -2.27
N TRP A 137 -0.41 -3.06 -1.31
CA TRP A 137 0.36 -3.47 -0.15
C TRP A 137 -0.40 -4.47 0.73
N ILE A 138 -1.67 -4.20 1.07
CA ILE A 138 -2.50 -5.11 1.87
C ILE A 138 -2.51 -6.50 1.22
N VAL A 139 -2.83 -6.57 -0.08
CA VAL A 139 -2.88 -7.83 -0.81
C VAL A 139 -1.53 -8.51 -0.85
N SER A 140 -0.42 -7.78 -0.98
CA SER A 140 0.93 -8.36 -0.96
C SER A 140 1.33 -8.93 0.41
N ALA A 141 0.81 -8.35 1.49
CA ALA A 141 1.08 -8.78 2.86
C ALA A 141 0.23 -9.97 3.31
N LEU A 142 -0.87 -10.30 2.62
CA LEU A 142 -1.70 -11.46 2.94
C LEU A 142 -0.96 -12.79 2.71
N GLY A 143 -1.39 -13.85 3.40
CA GLY A 143 -0.84 -15.19 3.22
C GLY A 143 -1.13 -16.08 4.43
N PRO A 144 -0.91 -17.40 4.31
CA PRO A 144 -1.24 -18.36 5.36
C PRO A 144 -0.39 -18.19 6.62
N ARG A 145 0.80 -17.58 6.50
CA ARG A 145 1.72 -17.30 7.63
C ARG A 145 1.70 -15.84 8.10
N SER A 146 0.74 -15.06 7.61
CA SER A 146 0.67 -13.62 7.86
C SER A 146 -0.50 -13.26 8.78
N SER A 147 -0.26 -12.36 9.74
CA SER A 147 -1.30 -11.76 10.57
C SER A 147 -2.09 -10.68 9.82
N ALA A 148 -1.71 -10.31 8.59
CA ALA A 148 -2.36 -9.25 7.83
C ALA A 148 -3.88 -9.47 7.65
N GLN A 149 -4.34 -10.72 7.50
CA GLN A 149 -5.78 -11.01 7.40
C GLN A 149 -6.53 -10.61 8.67
N LYS A 150 -5.94 -10.80 9.86
CA LYS A 150 -6.55 -10.38 11.13
C LYS A 150 -6.70 -8.86 11.19
N TYR A 151 -5.66 -8.12 10.78
CA TYR A 151 -5.72 -6.66 10.71
C TYR A 151 -6.69 -6.17 9.65
N LEU A 152 -6.78 -6.86 8.50
CA LEU A 152 -7.77 -6.59 7.47
C LEU A 152 -9.19 -6.78 7.99
N ASN A 153 -9.46 -7.83 8.76
CA ASN A 153 -10.77 -8.04 9.38
C ASN A 153 -11.14 -6.86 10.29
N THR A 154 -10.22 -6.44 11.17
CA THR A 154 -10.44 -5.29 12.07
C THR A 154 -10.65 -3.99 11.27
N PHE A 155 -9.87 -3.79 10.21
CA PHE A 155 -10.03 -2.65 9.32
C PHE A 155 -11.41 -2.65 8.65
N MET A 156 -11.84 -3.78 8.08
CA MET A 156 -13.13 -3.94 7.43
C MET A 156 -14.30 -3.66 8.37
N SER A 157 -14.28 -4.23 9.58
CA SER A 157 -15.30 -3.95 10.59
C SER A 157 -15.32 -2.49 11.02
N THR A 158 -14.17 -1.81 11.05
CA THR A 158 -14.10 -0.38 11.35
C THR A 158 -14.78 0.43 10.26
N ILE A 159 -14.44 0.17 8.98
CA ILE A 159 -14.97 0.95 7.86
C ILE A 159 -16.45 0.67 7.58
N GLU A 160 -16.96 -0.51 7.92
CA GLU A 160 -18.37 -0.91 7.75
C GLU A 160 -19.33 0.12 8.36
N SER A 161 -19.04 0.57 9.58
CA SER A 161 -19.83 1.60 10.28
C SER A 161 -19.90 2.94 9.54
N TYR A 162 -18.91 3.23 8.69
CA TYR A 162 -18.82 4.47 7.93
C TYR A 162 -19.49 4.40 6.55
N LEU A 163 -19.93 3.22 6.10
CA LEU A 163 -20.57 3.02 4.80
C LEU A 163 -22.10 3.15 4.81
N HIS A 164 -22.69 3.49 5.95
CA HIS A 164 -24.12 3.76 6.01
C HIS A 164 -24.52 4.87 5.00
N PRO A 165 -25.64 4.75 4.26
CA PRO A 165 -25.98 5.68 3.18
C PRO A 165 -26.15 7.15 3.61
N ALA A 166 -26.41 7.38 4.91
CA ALA A 166 -26.50 8.71 5.51
C ALA A 166 -25.13 9.36 5.80
N ASN A 167 -24.04 8.61 5.73
CA ASN A 167 -22.70 9.13 5.97
C ASN A 167 -22.16 9.79 4.70
N THR A 168 -21.86 11.09 4.79
CA THR A 168 -21.20 11.84 3.72
C THR A 168 -19.91 12.45 4.26
N GLY A 169 -18.80 12.31 3.53
CA GLY A 169 -17.53 12.86 3.96
C GLY A 169 -16.37 12.54 3.04
N LYS A 170 -15.20 13.09 3.36
CA LYS A 170 -13.98 12.92 2.54
C LYS A 170 -13.50 11.47 2.45
N TRP A 171 -13.78 10.66 3.48
CA TRP A 171 -13.41 9.24 3.53
C TRP A 171 -14.16 8.38 2.52
N VAL A 172 -15.37 8.78 2.11
CA VAL A 172 -16.28 8.00 1.26
C VAL A 172 -15.63 7.58 -0.06
N LYS A 173 -14.91 8.51 -0.71
CA LYS A 173 -14.19 8.21 -1.96
C LYS A 173 -13.12 7.13 -1.74
N MET A 174 -12.25 7.32 -0.74
CA MET A 174 -11.16 6.38 -0.44
C MET A 174 -11.70 4.99 -0.08
N LEU A 175 -12.79 4.91 0.69
CA LEU A 175 -13.45 3.64 1.00
C LEU A 175 -14.03 2.95 -0.24
N GLY A 176 -14.71 3.71 -1.11
CA GLY A 176 -15.23 3.19 -2.37
C GLY A 176 -14.11 2.63 -3.26
N ASP A 177 -13.02 3.37 -3.42
CA ASP A 177 -11.85 2.93 -4.18
C ASP A 177 -11.27 1.63 -3.59
N LEU A 178 -11.09 1.55 -2.26
CA LEU A 178 -10.57 0.34 -1.60
C LEU A 178 -11.48 -0.87 -1.75
N LEU A 179 -12.81 -0.68 -1.69
CA LEU A 179 -13.78 -1.77 -1.84
C LEU A 179 -13.72 -2.42 -3.22
N TYR A 180 -13.39 -1.65 -4.25
CA TYR A 180 -13.18 -2.15 -5.60
C TYR A 180 -11.76 -2.70 -5.81
N LEU A 181 -10.73 -2.00 -5.33
CA LEU A 181 -9.33 -2.33 -5.61
C LEU A 181 -8.83 -3.57 -4.87
N LEU A 182 -9.26 -3.79 -3.62
CA LEU A 182 -8.86 -4.96 -2.84
C LEU A 182 -9.23 -6.29 -3.53
N PRO A 183 -10.50 -6.55 -3.90
CA PRO A 183 -10.84 -7.80 -4.58
C PRO A 183 -10.18 -7.90 -5.95
N ARG A 184 -10.05 -6.79 -6.69
CA ARG A 184 -9.35 -6.78 -7.98
C ARG A 184 -7.90 -7.26 -7.84
N PHE A 185 -7.11 -6.63 -6.97
CA PHE A 185 -5.71 -6.98 -6.80
C PHE A 185 -5.52 -8.35 -6.14
N PHE A 186 -6.44 -8.78 -5.26
CA PHE A 186 -6.44 -10.13 -4.72
C PHE A 186 -6.62 -11.19 -5.81
N ILE A 187 -7.55 -10.97 -6.74
CA ILE A 187 -7.75 -11.83 -7.92
C ILE A 187 -6.51 -11.82 -8.82
N ASP A 188 -5.93 -10.65 -9.10
CA ASP A 188 -4.72 -10.53 -9.91
C ASP A 188 -3.56 -11.35 -9.30
N ARG A 189 -3.36 -11.25 -7.98
CA ARG A 189 -2.39 -12.07 -7.24
C ARG A 189 -2.70 -13.57 -7.37
N LEU A 190 -3.96 -13.96 -7.17
CA LEU A 190 -4.38 -15.36 -7.25
C LEU A 190 -4.15 -15.96 -8.65
N VAL A 191 -4.41 -15.18 -9.71
CA VAL A 191 -4.14 -15.59 -11.09
C VAL A 191 -2.65 -15.79 -11.32
N VAL A 192 -1.82 -14.88 -10.79
CA VAL A 192 -0.35 -15.00 -10.86
C VAL A 192 0.12 -16.27 -10.15
N GLU A 193 -0.34 -16.53 -8.94
CA GLU A 193 0.08 -17.68 -8.14
C GLU A 193 -0.34 -19.04 -8.73
N ARG A 194 -1.52 -19.11 -9.36
CA ARG A 194 -2.09 -20.37 -9.88
C ARG A 194 -1.71 -20.68 -11.32
N TYR A 195 -1.65 -19.67 -12.17
CA TYR A 195 -1.62 -19.88 -13.62
C TYR A 195 -0.40 -19.28 -14.31
N ARG A 196 0.16 -18.19 -13.79
CA ARG A 196 1.23 -17.48 -14.50
C ARG A 196 2.55 -18.21 -14.35
N LYS A 197 3.17 -18.55 -15.48
CA LYS A 197 4.47 -19.20 -15.57
C LYS A 197 5.43 -18.29 -16.34
N GLY A 198 6.65 -18.13 -15.88
CA GLY A 198 7.68 -17.37 -16.57
C GLY A 198 8.89 -17.05 -15.69
N HIS A 199 10.09 -17.12 -16.28
CA HIS A 199 11.36 -16.92 -15.56
C HIS A 199 11.61 -15.47 -15.10
N HIS A 200 10.86 -14.50 -15.64
CA HIS A 200 10.96 -13.08 -15.28
C HIS A 200 10.17 -12.72 -14.01
N ILE A 201 9.43 -13.66 -13.43
CA ILE A 201 8.65 -13.44 -12.20
C ILE A 201 9.40 -14.12 -11.06
N ARG A 202 9.71 -13.38 -10.01
CA ARG A 202 10.28 -13.95 -8.80
C ARG A 202 9.31 -15.00 -8.25
N PRO A 203 9.73 -16.27 -8.09
CA PRO A 203 8.82 -17.32 -7.65
C PRO A 203 8.38 -17.07 -6.21
N ILE A 204 7.08 -17.22 -5.96
CA ILE A 204 6.48 -17.10 -4.63
C ILE A 204 6.70 -18.43 -3.90
N PRO A 205 7.30 -18.44 -2.69
CA PRO A 205 7.46 -19.67 -1.91
C PRO A 205 6.11 -20.33 -1.62
N ASN A 206 6.04 -21.67 -1.69
CA ASN A 206 4.77 -22.39 -1.61
C ASN A 206 4.03 -22.15 -0.30
N GLU A 207 4.76 -22.00 0.80
CA GLU A 207 4.26 -21.69 2.14
C GLU A 207 3.73 -20.27 2.30
N HIS A 208 3.88 -19.40 1.29
CA HIS A 208 3.34 -18.03 1.26
C HIS A 208 2.23 -17.84 0.23
N LYS A 209 1.95 -18.85 -0.61
CA LYS A 209 0.83 -18.81 -1.57
C LYS A 209 -0.50 -18.81 -0.84
N LEU A 210 -1.49 -18.14 -1.42
CA LEU A 210 -2.85 -18.08 -0.91
C LEU A 210 -3.49 -19.48 -0.95
N SER A 211 -3.84 -19.99 0.23
CA SER A 211 -4.61 -21.24 0.36
C SER A 211 -6.11 -20.98 0.17
N GLU A 212 -6.91 -22.05 0.09
CA GLU A 212 -8.37 -21.93 0.03
C GLU A 212 -8.95 -21.26 1.29
N GLU A 213 -8.34 -21.48 2.44
CA GLU A 213 -8.69 -20.83 3.70
C GLU A 213 -8.40 -19.33 3.64
N CYS A 214 -7.29 -18.91 3.03
CA CYS A 214 -6.99 -17.49 2.80
C CYS A 214 -8.06 -16.83 1.92
N ILE A 215 -8.49 -17.52 0.85
CA ILE A 215 -9.52 -17.01 -0.07
C ILE A 215 -10.85 -16.87 0.65
N THR A 216 -11.24 -17.89 1.40
CA THR A 216 -12.48 -17.87 2.19
C THR A 216 -12.44 -16.73 3.21
N ALA A 217 -11.35 -16.60 3.98
CA ALA A 217 -11.21 -15.54 4.97
C ALA A 217 -11.28 -14.13 4.35
N PHE A 218 -10.65 -13.93 3.18
CA PHE A 218 -10.73 -12.67 2.45
C PHE A 218 -12.17 -12.37 1.99
N VAL A 219 -12.87 -13.36 1.43
CA VAL A 219 -14.26 -13.17 0.98
C VAL A 219 -15.18 -12.87 2.17
N GLU A 220 -15.04 -13.60 3.27
CA GLU A 220 -15.85 -13.39 4.48
C GLU A 220 -15.64 -12.00 5.08
N CYS A 221 -14.41 -11.45 5.06
CA CYS A 221 -14.19 -10.11 5.59
C CYS A 221 -14.75 -8.99 4.69
N MET A 222 -14.83 -9.23 3.38
CA MET A 222 -15.35 -8.26 2.41
C MET A 222 -16.88 -8.22 2.36
N LYS A 223 -17.55 -9.37 2.60
CA LYS A 223 -19.01 -9.54 2.45
C LYS A 223 -19.85 -8.48 3.17
N PRO A 224 -19.68 -8.22 4.49
CA PRO A 224 -20.53 -7.26 5.21
C PRO A 224 -20.42 -5.86 4.62
N VAL A 225 -19.18 -5.47 4.33
CA VAL A 225 -18.82 -4.15 3.81
C VAL A 225 -19.36 -3.96 2.38
N ALA A 226 -19.29 -4.99 1.54
CA ALA A 226 -19.87 -4.98 0.20
C ALA A 226 -21.40 -4.88 0.22
N PHE A 227 -22.08 -5.66 1.08
CA PHE A 227 -23.54 -5.56 1.22
C PHE A 227 -23.98 -4.18 1.70
N GLN A 228 -23.26 -3.60 2.66
CA GLN A 228 -23.54 -2.25 3.14
C GLN A 228 -23.33 -1.21 2.01
N ALA A 229 -22.25 -1.36 1.24
CA ALA A 229 -21.94 -0.47 0.13
C ALA A 229 -22.96 -0.53 -1.01
N MET A 230 -23.59 -1.69 -1.27
CA MET A 230 -24.66 -1.84 -2.29
C MET A 230 -25.83 -0.86 -2.06
N TYR A 231 -26.19 -0.62 -0.79
CA TYR A 231 -27.27 0.31 -0.42
C TYR A 231 -26.78 1.74 -0.18
N SER A 232 -25.46 1.94 -0.16
CA SER A 232 -24.85 3.25 0.04
C SER A 232 -25.00 4.15 -1.21
N ARG A 233 -24.94 5.46 -1.00
CA ARG A 233 -24.90 6.46 -2.08
C ARG A 233 -23.58 6.44 -2.88
N LEU A 234 -22.67 5.50 -2.61
CA LEU A 234 -21.46 5.31 -3.41
C LEU A 234 -21.80 4.99 -4.88
N ASN A 235 -22.97 4.40 -5.14
CA ASN A 235 -23.42 3.98 -6.47
C ASN A 235 -24.11 5.08 -7.30
N THR A 236 -24.26 6.31 -6.78
CA THR A 236 -24.84 7.43 -7.55
C THR A 236 -23.75 8.30 -8.16
N GLN A 237 -23.11 7.81 -9.22
CA GLN A 237 -22.46 8.64 -10.26
C GLN A 237 -22.71 8.02 -11.63
#